data_AF-A0A846PJB0-F1
#
_entry.id   AF-A0A846PJB0-F1
#
_cell.length_a   1.000
_cell.length_b   1.000
_cell.length_c   1.000
_cell.angle_alpha   90.00
_cell.angle_beta   90.00
_cell.angle_gamma   90.00
#
_symmetry.space_group_name_H-M   'P 1'
#
loop_
_entity.id
_entity.type
_entity.pdbx_description
1 polymer ?
#
loop_
_entity_poly.entity_id
_entity_poly.type
_entity_poly.pdbx_seq_one_letter_code
_entity_poly.pdbx_strand_id
1 'polypeptide(L)'
;MQGKIIAMLDPKGIIVNYHIAYTKEVLVVVPSIKSKREAGKLIGQKAVWKDEKGKKYEGYVSGLHGRKGTLKIKFKKPLPAKSLGKPINIAG
;
A
#
# COMPACT_ATOMS: atom_id res chain seq x y z
N MET A 1 24.77 15.73 -22.65
CA MET A 1 23.32 15.46 -22.48
C MET A 1 23.14 14.22 -21.62
N GLN A 2 23.26 14.34 -20.29
CA GLN A 2 23.01 13.22 -19.39
C GLN A 2 21.51 13.19 -19.06
N GLY A 3 20.83 12.19 -19.60
CA GLY A 3 19.42 11.93 -19.33
C GLY A 3 19.21 11.76 -17.83
N LYS A 4 18.41 12.66 -17.26
CA LYS A 4 17.82 12.51 -15.92
C LYS A 4 16.97 11.23 -15.93
N ILE A 5 17.53 10.13 -15.45
CA ILE A 5 16.73 9.00 -14.99
C ILE A 5 16.09 9.47 -13.69
N ILE A 6 14.89 10.05 -13.81
CA ILE A 6 14.02 10.30 -12.67
C ILE A 6 13.59 8.91 -12.21
N ALA A 7 14.30 8.34 -11.24
CA ALA A 7 13.83 7.15 -10.56
C ALA A 7 12.48 7.53 -9.93
N MET A 8 11.39 7.11 -10.57
CA MET A 8 10.05 7.17 -10.00
C MET A 8 10.10 6.34 -8.72
N LEU A 9 10.32 7.02 -7.58
CA LEU A 9 10.27 6.41 -6.27
C LEU A 9 8.82 6.01 -6.03
N ASP A 10 8.56 4.69 -6.12
CA ASP A 10 7.28 4.08 -5.78
C ASP A 10 6.72 4.71 -4.50
N PRO A 11 5.45 5.16 -4.47
CA PRO A 11 4.85 5.71 -3.28
C PRO A 11 4.90 4.71 -2.10
N LYS A 12 5.51 5.15 -1.00
CA LYS A 12 5.57 4.39 0.26
C LYS A 12 4.34 4.68 1.13
N GLY A 13 3.61 3.64 1.48
CA GLY A 13 2.50 3.68 2.43
C GLY A 13 2.86 3.11 3.80
N ILE A 14 1.97 3.29 4.78
CA ILE A 14 2.04 2.71 6.13
C ILE A 14 0.77 1.89 6.36
N ILE A 15 0.92 0.64 6.82
CA ILE A 15 -0.20 -0.23 7.20
C ILE A 15 -0.76 0.25 8.54
N VAL A 16 -2.03 0.66 8.57
CA VAL A 16 -2.65 1.26 9.76
C VAL A 16 -3.52 0.28 10.52
N ASN A 17 -4.35 -0.49 9.81
CA ASN A 17 -5.26 -1.44 10.44
C ASN A 17 -5.67 -2.54 9.45
N TYR A 18 -6.24 -3.64 9.97
CA TYR A 18 -7.02 -4.58 9.17
C TYR A 18 -8.40 -3.97 8.88
N HIS A 19 -8.93 -4.18 7.67
CA HIS A 19 -10.27 -3.68 7.32
C HIS A 19 -11.35 -4.46 8.10
N ILE A 20 -11.17 -5.78 8.21
CA ILE A 20 -11.93 -6.71 9.06
C ILE A 20 -10.91 -7.74 9.59
N ALA A 21 -10.96 -8.09 10.88
CA ALA A 21 -10.04 -9.08 11.47
C ALA A 21 -10.04 -10.40 10.69
N TYR A 22 -8.87 -11.04 10.55
CA TYR A 22 -8.65 -12.27 9.75
C TYR A 22 -8.85 -12.17 8.23
N THR A 23 -9.03 -10.97 7.67
CA THR A 23 -9.12 -10.81 6.21
C THR A 23 -7.77 -10.62 5.53
N LYS A 24 -7.75 -10.80 4.21
CA LYS A 24 -6.62 -10.48 3.33
C LYS A 24 -6.54 -8.99 2.99
N GLU A 25 -7.34 -8.14 3.65
CA GLU A 25 -7.46 -6.72 3.35
C GLU A 25 -6.93 -5.85 4.48
N VAL A 26 -6.11 -4.87 4.13
CA VAL A 26 -5.55 -3.90 5.08
C VAL A 26 -5.77 -2.47 4.60
N LEU A 27 -5.83 -1.56 5.57
CA LEU A 27 -5.88 -0.13 5.34
C LEU A 27 -4.46 0.43 5.31
N VAL A 28 -4.16 1.17 4.25
CA VAL A 28 -2.86 1.80 4.04
C VAL A 28 -3.02 3.30 3.85
N VAL A 29 -2.21 4.07 4.57
CA VAL A 29 -2.11 5.52 4.39
C VAL A 29 -0.79 5.82 3.68
N VAL A 30 -0.87 6.56 2.57
CA VAL A 30 0.31 7.12 1.91
C VAL A 30 0.47 8.56 2.42
N PRO A 31 1.54 8.92 3.15
CA PRO A 31 1.64 10.22 3.82
C PRO A 31 1.44 11.43 2.91
N SER A 32 1.88 11.35 1.64
CA SER A 32 1.73 12.39 0.63
C SER A 32 0.33 12.51 0.02
N ILE A 33 -0.56 11.55 0.26
CA ILE A 33 -1.91 11.51 -0.32
C ILE A 33 -2.90 11.91 0.76
N LYS A 34 -3.63 13.02 0.54
CA LYS A 34 -4.58 13.57 1.53
C LYS A 34 -6.03 13.54 1.06
N SER A 35 -6.26 13.30 -0.23
CA SER A 35 -7.59 13.33 -0.81
C SER A 35 -8.00 11.99 -1.43
N LYS A 36 -9.31 11.70 -1.41
CA LYS A 36 -9.90 10.55 -2.12
C LYS A 36 -9.54 10.58 -3.63
N ARG A 37 -9.45 11.77 -4.22
CA ARG A 37 -9.13 11.96 -5.65
C ARG A 37 -7.71 11.53 -5.99
N GLU A 38 -6.73 11.95 -5.19
CA GLU A 38 -5.34 11.51 -5.35
C GLU A 38 -5.19 10.01 -5.15
N ALA A 39 -5.79 9.48 -4.06
CA ALA A 39 -5.73 8.05 -3.73
C ALA A 39 -6.35 7.17 -4.83
N GLY A 40 -7.42 7.66 -5.47
CA GLY A 40 -8.10 6.96 -6.57
C GLY A 40 -7.19 6.64 -7.76
N LYS A 41 -6.11 7.41 -7.97
CA LYS A 41 -5.12 7.16 -9.03
C LYS A 41 -4.31 5.88 -8.81
N LEU A 42 -4.28 5.37 -7.58
CA LEU A 42 -3.52 4.18 -7.21
C LEU A 42 -4.36 2.90 -7.27
N ILE A 43 -5.66 2.98 -7.57
CA ILE A 43 -6.52 1.79 -7.67
C ILE A 43 -5.98 0.86 -8.75
N GLY A 44 -5.91 -0.44 -8.45
CA GLY A 44 -5.34 -1.45 -9.34
C GLY A 44 -3.83 -1.61 -9.26
N GLN A 45 -3.11 -0.65 -8.67
CA GLN A 45 -1.65 -0.74 -8.55
C GLN A 45 -1.20 -1.89 -7.66
N LYS A 46 -0.07 -2.48 -8.03
CA LYS A 46 0.55 -3.59 -7.29
C LYS A 46 1.09 -3.09 -5.95
N ALA A 47 0.83 -3.84 -4.89
CA ALA A 47 1.36 -3.57 -3.56
C ALA A 47 2.25 -4.75 -3.11
N VAL A 48 3.41 -4.44 -2.54
CA VAL A 48 4.35 -5.45 -2.07
C VAL A 48 4.84 -5.10 -0.68
N TRP A 49 4.69 -6.05 0.24
CA TRP A 49 5.27 -6.01 1.57
C TRP A 49 6.26 -7.17 1.73
N LYS A 50 7.36 -6.93 2.45
CA LYS A 50 8.35 -7.96 2.81
C LYS A 50 8.50 -7.97 4.32
N ASP A 51 8.51 -9.16 4.92
CA ASP A 51 8.84 -9.27 6.35
C ASP A 51 10.37 -9.25 6.58
N GLU A 52 10.76 -9.21 7.85
CA GLU A 52 12.16 -9.20 8.28
C GLU A 52 12.94 -10.46 7.85
N LYS A 53 12.23 -11.56 7.54
CA LYS A 53 12.81 -12.81 7.05
C LYS A 53 12.88 -12.86 5.52
N GLY A 54 12.51 -11.76 4.83
CA GLY A 54 12.52 -11.65 3.37
C GLY A 54 11.32 -12.29 2.67
N LYS A 55 10.33 -12.81 3.40
CA LYS A 55 9.14 -13.39 2.78
C LYS A 55 8.29 -12.27 2.16
N LYS A 56 7.95 -12.46 0.89
CA LYS A 56 7.20 -11.49 0.09
C LYS A 56 5.70 -11.75 0.16
N TYR A 57 4.94 -10.68 0.34
CA TYR A 57 3.50 -10.65 0.31
C TYR A 57 3.07 -9.70 -0.80
N GLU A 58 2.35 -10.25 -1.78
CA GLU A 58 1.88 -9.49 -2.94
C GLU A 58 0.38 -9.26 -2.84
N GLY A 59 -0.02 -8.05 -3.19
CA GLY A 59 -1.40 -7.62 -3.29
C GLY A 59 -1.56 -6.53 -4.33
N TYR A 60 -2.73 -5.90 -4.31
CA TYR A 60 -3.05 -4.75 -5.13
C TYR A 60 -4.01 -3.82 -4.39
N VAL A 61 -4.07 -2.56 -4.81
CA VAL A 61 -5.03 -1.58 -4.29
C VAL A 61 -6.42 -1.94 -4.80
N SER A 62 -7.27 -2.49 -3.92
CA SER A 62 -8.62 -2.95 -4.26
C SER A 62 -9.66 -1.83 -4.21
N GLY A 63 -9.33 -0.71 -3.56
CA GLY A 63 -10.21 0.44 -3.50
C GLY A 63 -9.78 1.46 -2.46
N LEU A 64 -10.73 2.29 -2.04
CA LEU A 64 -10.51 3.40 -1.11
C LEU A 64 -11.29 3.18 0.19
N HIS A 65 -10.82 3.82 1.26
CA HIS A 65 -11.49 3.88 2.55
C HIS A 65 -11.62 5.34 3.01
N GLY A 66 -12.82 5.76 3.39
CA GLY A 66 -13.09 7.12 3.85
C GLY A 66 -12.82 8.21 2.79
N ARG A 67 -12.63 9.45 3.28
CA ARG A 67 -12.42 10.65 2.44
C ARG A 67 -10.96 11.16 2.44
N LYS A 68 -10.13 10.71 3.39
CA LYS A 68 -8.77 11.21 3.66
C LYS A 68 -7.67 10.53 2.83
N GLY A 69 -8.03 9.87 1.73
CA GLY A 69 -7.06 9.22 0.85
C GLY A 69 -6.51 7.87 1.35
N THR A 70 -7.18 7.21 2.29
CA THR A 70 -6.80 5.86 2.75
C THR A 70 -7.11 4.82 1.67
N LEU A 71 -6.19 3.89 1.46
CA LEU A 71 -6.29 2.81 0.49
C LEU A 71 -6.74 1.51 1.18
N LYS A 72 -7.54 0.71 0.48
CA LYS A 72 -7.73 -0.71 0.78
C LYS A 72 -6.80 -1.53 -0.11
N ILE A 73 -5.98 -2.38 0.50
CA ILE A 73 -5.08 -3.27 -0.23
C ILE A 73 -5.45 -4.70 0.06
N LYS A 74 -5.69 -5.49 -0.99
CA LYS A 74 -6.02 -6.91 -0.91
C LYS A 74 -4.82 -7.75 -1.29
N PHE A 75 -4.38 -8.62 -0.38
CA PHE A 75 -3.25 -9.51 -0.58
C PHE A 75 -3.68 -10.92 -1.03
N LYS A 76 -2.76 -11.64 -1.68
CA LYS A 76 -2.96 -13.07 -2.01
C LYS A 76 -3.00 -13.94 -0.73
N LYS A 77 -2.13 -13.60 0.23
CA LYS A 77 -1.99 -14.23 1.54
C LYS A 77 -2.21 -13.18 2.64
N PRO A 78 -2.87 -13.52 3.77
CA PRO A 78 -3.04 -12.56 4.85
C PRO A 78 -1.70 -12.08 5.38
N LEU A 79 -1.63 -10.80 5.75
CA LEU A 79 -0.45 -10.24 6.38
C LEU A 79 -0.38 -10.65 7.85
N PRO A 80 0.81 -10.94 8.38
CA PRO A 80 1.00 -11.19 9.81
C PRO A 80 0.70 -9.93 10.62
N ALA A 81 0.23 -10.08 11.87
CA ALA A 81 -0.09 -8.97 12.77
C ALA A 81 1.08 -7.97 12.94
N LYS A 82 2.32 -8.48 12.89
CA LYS A 82 3.57 -7.68 12.96
C LYS A 82 3.74 -6.67 11.81
N SER A 83 2.91 -6.75 10.76
CA SER A 83 2.93 -5.80 9.64
C SER A 83 2.30 -4.45 9.97
N LEU A 84 1.50 -4.34 11.03
CA LEU A 84 0.89 -3.07 11.45
C LEU A 84 1.98 -2.04 11.79
N GLY A 85 1.78 -0.81 11.32
CA GLY A 85 2.72 0.31 11.45
C GLY A 85 3.97 0.19 10.55
N LYS A 86 4.08 -0.83 9.71
CA LYS A 86 5.25 -1.02 8.83
C LYS A 86 5.05 -0.39 7.45
N PRO A 87 6.15 0.04 6.80
CA PRO A 87 6.08 0.59 5.45
C PRO A 87 5.76 -0.49 4.42
N ILE A 88 5.06 -0.09 3.37
CA ILE A 88 4.71 -0.91 2.21
C ILE A 88 4.98 -0.14 0.92
N ASN A 89 5.43 -0.84 -0.12
CA ASN A 89 5.63 -0.25 -1.43
C ASN A 89 4.37 -0.47 -2.29
N ILE A 90 3.89 0.61 -2.91
CA ILE A 90 2.83 0.58 -3.91
C ILE A 90 3.50 0.99 -5.23
N ALA A 91 3.46 0.13 -6.23
CA ALA A 91 4.00 0.43 -7.55
C ALA A 91 3.25 1.63 -8.14
N GLY A 92 3.98 2.72 -8.39
CA GLY A 92 3.43 3.98 -8.87
C GLY A 92 3.34 4.03 -10.38
#